data_AF-A0A8T4L2V7-F1
#
_entry.id   AF-A0A8T4L2V7-F1
#
_cell.length_a   1.000
_cell.length_b   1.000
_cell.length_c   1.000
_cell.angle_alpha   90.00
_cell.angle_beta   90.00
_cell.angle_gamma   90.00
#
_symmetry.space_group_name_H-M   'P 1'
#
loop_
_entity.id
_entity.type
_entity.pdbx_description
1 polymer ?
#
loop_
_entity_poly.entity_id
_entity_poly.type
_entity_poly.pdbx_seq_one_letter_code
_entity_poly.pdbx_strand_id
1 'polypeptide(L)'
;MELNVLHPLKAVQSGLDKPDVGLGFFLVLLPTLIAFLVMLLLGFPINFLLVVVNLFKGVANWIVLGIVIYILAYLVRGKEVAGRFSGILSAASLIWVLALIVTLIGIVFVLSLGSQVLDAVKTMATGVVSAEEAGKQLAVALANSSFSPAWGLGLFAFGILLAGLALLILFFLVSDMLPKSRLLTKLVVWAAALLIWLNLSAVIVSF
;
A
#
# COMPACT_ATOMS: atom_id res chain seq x y z
N MET A 1 -0.14 19.61 2.78
CA MET A 1 -0.84 18.44 3.35
C MET A 1 -0.23 18.08 4.71
N GLU A 2 -1.03 17.92 5.76
CA GLU A 2 -0.57 17.42 7.08
C GLU A 2 -0.73 15.89 7.15
N LEU A 3 0.35 15.18 7.47
CA LEU A 3 0.38 13.71 7.56
C LEU A 3 -0.01 13.24 8.97
N ASN A 4 -1.27 13.40 9.37
CA ASN A 4 -1.75 12.91 10.67
C ASN A 4 -2.51 11.59 10.52
N VAL A 5 -1.78 10.50 10.28
CA VAL A 5 -2.32 9.17 9.98
C VAL A 5 -3.16 8.59 11.13
N LEU A 6 -2.91 9.01 12.37
CA LEU A 6 -3.70 8.64 13.55
C LEU A 6 -5.08 9.32 13.60
N HIS A 7 -5.28 10.38 12.81
CA HIS A 7 -6.55 11.09 12.65
C HIS A 7 -6.96 11.09 11.17
N PRO A 8 -7.38 9.95 10.62
CA PRO A 8 -7.60 9.76 9.18
C PRO A 8 -8.57 10.78 8.58
N LEU A 9 -9.60 11.20 9.32
CA LEU A 9 -10.53 12.25 8.87
C LEU A 9 -9.81 13.60 8.64
N LYS A 10 -8.98 14.04 9.58
CA LYS A 10 -8.25 15.32 9.48
C LYS A 10 -7.21 15.29 8.37
N ALA A 11 -6.52 14.15 8.22
CA ALA A 11 -5.53 13.97 7.15
C ALA A 11 -6.19 14.04 5.76
N VAL A 12 -7.35 13.38 5.59
CA VAL A 12 -8.14 13.45 4.35
C VAL A 12 -8.58 14.88 4.05
N GLN A 13 -9.16 15.58 5.03
CA GLN A 13 -9.58 16.98 4.85
C GLN A 13 -8.41 17.89 4.47
N SER A 14 -7.25 17.73 5.13
CA SER A 14 -6.03 18.46 4.78
C SER A 14 -5.58 18.21 3.34
N GLY A 15 -5.65 16.95 2.87
CA GLY A 15 -5.32 16.60 1.49
C GLY A 15 -6.32 17.17 0.46
N LEU A 16 -7.60 17.27 0.83
CA LEU A 16 -8.64 17.85 -0.01
C LEU A 16 -8.53 19.38 -0.10
N ASP A 17 -8.26 20.05 1.02
CA ASP A 17 -8.23 21.51 1.11
C ASP A 17 -6.90 22.12 0.66
N LYS A 18 -5.78 21.43 0.89
CA LYS A 18 -4.42 21.87 0.54
C LYS A 18 -3.72 20.78 -0.31
N PRO A 19 -4.18 20.58 -1.56
CA PRO A 19 -3.68 19.52 -2.41
C PRO A 19 -2.19 19.69 -2.73
N ASP A 20 -1.43 18.61 -2.57
CA ASP A 20 -0.05 18.52 -3.01
C ASP A 20 0.15 17.22 -3.80
N VAL A 21 -0.08 17.32 -5.11
CA VAL A 21 0.01 16.17 -6.02
C VAL A 21 1.45 15.68 -6.16
N GLY A 22 2.44 16.58 -6.03
CA GLY A 22 3.86 16.22 -6.09
C GLY A 22 4.27 15.36 -4.91
N LEU A 23 3.88 15.78 -3.70
CA LEU A 23 4.06 14.96 -2.49
C LEU A 23 3.29 13.64 -2.60
N GLY A 24 2.04 13.66 -3.08
CA GLY A 24 1.24 12.46 -3.26
C GLY A 24 1.90 11.45 -4.21
N PHE A 25 2.43 11.91 -5.34
CA PHE A 25 3.18 11.09 -6.29
C PHE A 25 4.42 10.47 -5.64
N PHE A 26 5.19 11.25 -4.89
CA PHE A 26 6.37 10.75 -4.17
C PHE A 26 6.01 9.67 -3.14
N LEU A 27 4.94 9.88 -2.36
CA LEU A 27 4.46 8.92 -1.37
C LEU A 27 4.01 7.60 -2.00
N VAL A 28 3.43 7.63 -3.20
CA VAL A 28 3.03 6.43 -3.94
C VAL A 28 4.22 5.57 -4.36
N LEU A 29 5.33 6.22 -4.74
CA LEU A 29 6.54 5.53 -5.18
C LEU A 29 7.38 5.00 -4.02
N LEU A 30 7.36 5.70 -2.88
CA LEU A 30 8.29 5.47 -1.77
C LEU A 30 8.37 4.02 -1.28
N PRO A 31 7.25 3.29 -1.05
CA PRO A 31 7.30 1.92 -0.56
C PRO A 31 8.12 1.01 -1.47
N THR A 32 7.91 1.13 -2.79
CA THR A 32 8.62 0.32 -3.79
C THR A 32 10.10 0.72 -3.89
N LEU A 33 10.40 2.02 -3.85
CA LEU A 33 11.78 2.51 -3.89
C LEU A 33 12.57 2.04 -2.66
N ILE A 34 11.99 2.11 -1.47
CA ILE A 34 12.65 1.67 -0.24
C ILE A 34 12.84 0.16 -0.24
N ALA A 35 11.82 -0.62 -0.63
CA ALA A 35 11.95 -2.06 -0.77
C ALA A 35 13.07 -2.44 -1.76
N PHE A 36 13.12 -1.77 -2.91
CA PHE A 36 14.18 -1.95 -3.91
C PHE A 36 15.58 -1.64 -3.34
N LEU A 37 15.75 -0.51 -2.65
CA LEU A 37 17.03 -0.14 -2.03
C LEU A 37 17.48 -1.18 -1.00
N VAL A 38 16.56 -1.69 -0.18
CA VAL A 38 16.88 -2.73 0.81
C VAL A 38 17.27 -4.04 0.12
N MET A 39 16.56 -4.46 -0.93
CA MET A 39 16.94 -5.65 -1.70
C MET A 39 18.35 -5.50 -2.28
N LEU A 40 18.71 -4.31 -2.76
CA LEU A 40 20.03 -4.01 -3.30
C LEU A 40 21.10 -4.08 -2.21
N LEU A 41 20.86 -3.46 -1.06
CA LEU A 41 21.78 -3.49 0.09
C LEU A 41 21.98 -4.90 0.64
N LEU A 42 20.94 -5.72 0.63
CA LEU A 42 21.01 -7.10 1.07
C LEU A 42 21.61 -8.05 0.00
N GLY A 43 21.83 -7.58 -1.23
CA GLY A 43 22.38 -8.39 -2.30
C GLY A 43 21.41 -9.44 -2.87
N PHE A 44 20.10 -9.17 -2.81
CA PHE A 44 19.12 -10.00 -3.48
C PHE A 44 19.22 -9.82 -5.00
N PRO A 45 18.99 -10.88 -5.82
CA PRO A 45 18.87 -10.72 -7.26
C PRO A 45 17.66 -9.81 -7.57
N ILE A 46 17.88 -8.76 -8.36
CA ILE A 46 16.82 -7.80 -8.71
C ILE A 46 16.52 -7.85 -10.19
N ASN A 47 15.25 -8.06 -10.53
CA ASN A 47 14.74 -7.80 -11.85
C ASN A 47 14.34 -6.32 -11.96
N PHE A 48 15.23 -5.49 -12.52
CA PHE A 48 14.99 -4.04 -12.69
C PHE A 48 13.72 -3.73 -13.47
N LEU A 49 13.38 -4.53 -14.49
CA LEU A 49 12.15 -4.35 -15.25
C LEU A 49 10.93 -4.54 -14.37
N LEU A 50 10.93 -5.55 -13.50
CA LEU A 50 9.83 -5.80 -12.56
C LEU A 50 9.66 -4.63 -11.56
N VAL A 51 10.77 -4.07 -11.07
CA VAL A 51 10.75 -2.89 -10.18
C VAL A 51 10.12 -1.68 -10.89
N VAL A 52 10.55 -1.39 -12.12
CA VAL A 52 9.99 -0.29 -12.92
C VAL A 52 8.50 -0.50 -13.18
N VAL A 53 8.12 -1.72 -13.58
CA VAL A 53 6.71 -2.09 -13.79
C VAL A 53 5.89 -1.87 -12.51
N ASN A 54 6.40 -2.25 -11.35
CA ASN A 54 5.71 -2.05 -10.06
C ASN A 54 5.57 -0.58 -9.67
N LEU A 55 6.57 0.26 -9.96
CA LEU A 55 6.47 1.71 -9.76
C LEU A 55 5.36 2.32 -10.63
N PHE A 56 5.36 2.01 -11.94
CA PHE A 56 4.32 2.49 -12.85
C PHE A 56 2.94 1.97 -12.48
N LYS A 57 2.82 0.70 -12.09
CA LYS A 57 1.57 0.11 -11.58
C LYS A 57 1.05 0.86 -10.35
N GLY A 58 1.93 1.19 -9.39
CA GLY A 58 1.57 1.96 -8.20
C GLY A 58 0.98 3.32 -8.53
N VAL A 59 1.64 4.07 -9.43
CA VAL A 59 1.17 5.38 -9.91
C VAL A 59 -0.14 5.25 -10.69
N ALA A 60 -0.24 4.29 -11.61
CA ALA A 60 -1.44 4.07 -12.40
C ALA A 60 -2.64 3.76 -11.49
N ASN A 61 -2.47 2.88 -10.49
CA ASN A 61 -3.52 2.56 -9.53
C ASN A 61 -3.99 3.78 -8.74
N TRP A 62 -3.05 4.60 -8.27
CA TRP A 62 -3.37 5.82 -7.55
C TRP A 62 -4.20 6.79 -8.40
N ILE A 63 -3.80 6.98 -9.67
CA ILE A 63 -4.51 7.83 -10.62
C ILE A 63 -5.91 7.28 -10.91
N VAL A 64 -6.01 5.98 -11.24
CA VAL A 64 -7.30 5.34 -11.56
C VAL A 64 -8.24 5.39 -10.38
N LEU A 65 -7.76 5.13 -9.15
CA LEU A 65 -8.56 5.28 -7.93
C LEU A 65 -9.10 6.71 -7.79
N GLY A 66 -8.26 7.72 -8.01
CA GLY A 66 -8.68 9.12 -7.99
C GLY A 66 -9.75 9.43 -9.05
N ILE A 67 -9.59 8.91 -10.27
CA ILE A 67 -10.54 9.08 -11.39
C ILE A 67 -11.90 8.48 -11.02
N VAL A 68 -11.90 7.25 -10.50
CA VAL A 68 -13.11 6.54 -10.09
C VAL A 68 -13.87 7.33 -9.02
N ILE A 69 -13.17 7.75 -7.96
CA ILE A 69 -13.78 8.54 -6.88
C ILE A 69 -14.31 9.86 -7.44
N TYR A 70 -13.55 10.54 -8.30
CA TYR A 70 -13.96 11.79 -8.92
C TYR A 70 -15.22 11.65 -9.77
N ILE A 71 -15.28 10.65 -10.66
CA ILE A 71 -16.44 10.39 -11.51
C ILE A 71 -17.66 10.07 -10.65
N LEU A 72 -17.53 9.17 -9.68
CA LEU A 72 -18.65 8.79 -8.81
C LEU A 72 -19.15 9.99 -7.98
N ALA A 73 -18.25 10.82 -7.46
CA ALA A 73 -18.62 12.04 -6.74
C ALA A 73 -19.28 13.08 -7.65
N TYR A 74 -18.77 13.24 -8.88
CA TYR A 74 -19.34 14.14 -9.90
C TYR A 74 -20.74 13.68 -10.33
N LEU A 75 -20.99 12.38 -10.46
CA LEU A 75 -22.34 11.86 -10.76
C LEU A 75 -23.36 12.18 -9.66
N VAL A 76 -22.92 12.33 -8.40
CA VAL A 76 -23.81 12.61 -7.27
C VAL A 76 -23.99 14.10 -7.01
N ARG A 77 -22.91 14.89 -7.11
CA ARG A 77 -22.90 16.33 -6.74
C ARG A 77 -22.66 17.30 -7.90
N GLY A 78 -22.39 16.77 -9.10
CA GLY A 78 -22.14 17.56 -10.30
C GLY A 78 -21.02 18.59 -10.11
N LYS A 79 -21.33 19.84 -10.44
CA LYS A 79 -20.36 20.95 -10.47
C LYS A 79 -19.75 21.29 -9.11
N GLU A 80 -20.35 20.88 -7.99
CA GLU A 80 -19.77 21.14 -6.65
C GLU A 80 -18.43 20.42 -6.41
N VAL A 81 -18.15 19.36 -7.19
CA VAL A 81 -16.91 18.58 -7.13
C VAL A 81 -15.92 19.01 -8.23
N ALA A 82 -16.33 19.89 -9.15
CA ALA A 82 -15.47 20.37 -10.23
C ALA A 82 -14.18 21.00 -9.66
N GLY A 83 -13.03 20.63 -10.23
CA GLY A 83 -11.72 21.11 -9.78
C GLY A 83 -11.14 20.41 -8.53
N ARG A 84 -11.86 19.49 -7.88
CA ARG A 84 -11.36 18.79 -6.67
C ARG A 84 -10.48 17.56 -6.95
N PHE A 85 -10.18 17.26 -8.22
CA PHE A 85 -9.43 16.06 -8.60
C PHE A 85 -8.04 15.99 -7.95
N SER A 86 -7.30 17.10 -7.92
CA SER A 86 -5.99 17.18 -7.26
C SER A 86 -6.08 16.90 -5.75
N GLY A 87 -7.14 17.38 -5.09
CA GLY A 87 -7.43 17.08 -3.69
C GLY A 87 -7.70 15.60 -3.45
N ILE A 88 -8.48 14.97 -4.34
CA ILE A 88 -8.78 13.53 -4.26
C ILE A 88 -7.50 12.71 -4.42
N LEU A 89 -6.64 13.05 -5.38
CA LEU A 89 -5.34 12.39 -5.56
C LEU A 89 -4.46 12.57 -4.32
N SER A 90 -4.34 13.79 -3.81
CA SER A 90 -3.55 14.08 -2.61
C SER A 90 -4.04 13.28 -1.39
N ALA A 91 -5.35 13.24 -1.15
CA ALA A 91 -5.93 12.50 -0.03
C ALA A 91 -5.81 10.97 -0.23
N ALA A 92 -6.00 10.47 -1.45
CA ALA A 92 -5.83 9.05 -1.75
C ALA A 92 -4.39 8.57 -1.47
N SER A 93 -3.38 9.42 -1.71
CA SER A 93 -1.97 9.08 -1.48
C SER A 93 -1.65 8.71 -0.02
N LEU A 94 -2.50 9.10 0.95
CA LEU A 94 -2.36 8.73 2.35
C LEU A 94 -2.40 7.21 2.58
N ILE A 95 -3.08 6.46 1.71
CA ILE A 95 -3.08 4.98 1.76
C ILE A 95 -1.66 4.43 1.56
N TRP A 96 -0.84 5.09 0.74
CA TRP A 96 0.54 4.66 0.47
C TRP A 96 1.50 5.00 1.61
N VAL A 97 1.15 5.96 2.49
CA VAL A 97 1.85 6.19 3.75
C VAL A 97 1.71 4.97 4.67
N LEU A 98 0.52 4.37 4.73
CA LEU A 98 0.31 3.13 5.47
C LEU A 98 1.10 1.98 4.86
N ALA A 99 1.10 1.86 3.53
CA ALA A 99 1.91 0.87 2.82
C ALA A 99 3.42 1.05 3.09
N LEU A 100 3.90 2.29 3.19
CA LEU A 100 5.27 2.59 3.59
C LEU A 100 5.57 2.09 5.00
N ILE A 101 4.68 2.34 5.97
CA ILE A 101 4.86 1.87 7.35
C ILE A 101 4.93 0.33 7.39
N VAL A 102 4.04 -0.37 6.66
CA VAL A 102 4.09 -1.83 6.51
C VAL A 102 5.43 -2.26 5.92
N THR A 103 5.90 -1.57 4.88
CA THR A 103 7.16 -1.88 4.21
C THR A 103 8.34 -1.73 5.16
N LEU A 104 8.42 -0.64 5.91
CA LEU A 104 9.48 -0.39 6.89
C LEU A 104 9.49 -1.45 8.00
N ILE A 105 8.31 -1.81 8.53
CA ILE A 105 8.19 -2.84 9.55
C ILE A 105 8.56 -4.22 8.98
N GLY A 106 8.15 -4.51 7.74
CA GLY A 106 8.56 -5.72 7.03
C GLY A 106 10.06 -5.80 6.84
N ILE A 107 10.72 -4.68 6.53
CA ILE A 107 12.19 -4.60 6.44
C ILE A 107 12.82 -4.89 7.80
N VAL A 108 12.38 -4.22 8.87
CA VAL A 108 12.88 -4.45 10.23
C VAL A 108 12.71 -5.91 10.62
N PHE A 109 11.56 -6.50 10.28
CA PHE A 109 11.30 -7.91 10.50
C PHE A 109 12.29 -8.80 9.76
N VAL A 110 12.47 -8.61 8.44
CA VAL A 110 13.42 -9.39 7.63
C VAL A 110 14.84 -9.29 8.18
N LEU A 111 15.28 -8.10 8.60
CA LEU A 111 16.59 -7.89 9.21
C LEU A 111 16.74 -8.59 10.58
N SER A 112 15.64 -8.77 11.31
CA SER A 112 15.64 -9.44 12.61
C SER A 112 15.75 -10.97 12.55
N LEU A 113 15.50 -11.59 11.38
CA LEU A 113 15.51 -13.05 11.22
C LEU A 113 16.92 -13.67 11.22
N GLY A 114 17.97 -12.84 11.14
CA GLY A 114 19.37 -13.27 11.15
C GLY A 114 19.89 -13.70 9.78
N SER A 115 21.21 -13.81 9.67
CA SER A 115 21.91 -14.04 8.39
C SER A 115 21.55 -15.38 7.73
N GLN A 116 21.37 -16.45 8.52
CA GLN A 116 21.06 -17.79 7.98
C GLN A 116 19.72 -17.82 7.22
N VAL A 117 18.71 -17.11 7.73
CA VAL A 117 17.40 -17.01 7.06
C VAL A 117 17.54 -16.16 5.80
N LEU A 118 18.26 -15.04 5.86
CA LEU A 118 18.50 -14.20 4.69
C LEU A 118 19.23 -14.96 3.57
N ASP A 119 20.25 -15.74 3.91
CA ASP A 119 21.02 -16.51 2.93
C ASP A 119 20.21 -17.66 2.32
N ALA A 120 19.36 -18.32 3.12
CA ALA A 120 18.40 -19.30 2.60
C ALA A 120 17.40 -18.66 1.61
N VAL A 121 16.84 -17.49 1.94
CA VAL A 121 15.92 -16.76 1.06
C VAL A 121 16.63 -16.27 -0.21
N LYS A 122 17.89 -15.83 -0.13
CA LYS A 122 18.67 -15.47 -1.32
C LYS A 122 18.89 -16.66 -2.25
N THR A 123 19.26 -17.80 -1.68
CA THR A 123 19.51 -19.02 -2.45
C THR A 123 18.22 -19.53 -3.12
N MET A 124 17.07 -19.36 -2.45
CA MET A 124 15.76 -19.58 -3.06
C MET A 124 15.48 -18.61 -4.22
N ALA A 125 15.79 -17.32 -4.02
CA ALA A 125 15.53 -16.27 -5.01
C ALA A 125 16.41 -16.37 -6.26
N THR A 126 17.62 -16.94 -6.15
CA THR A 126 18.53 -17.15 -7.30
C THR A 126 18.16 -18.37 -8.14
N GLY A 127 17.31 -19.26 -7.64
CA GLY A 127 16.92 -20.49 -8.33
C GLY A 127 18.05 -21.50 -8.51
N VAL A 128 19.15 -21.36 -7.75
CA VAL A 128 20.33 -22.24 -7.83
C VAL A 128 20.02 -23.64 -7.28
N VAL A 129 19.05 -23.74 -6.37
CA VAL A 129 18.53 -25.00 -5.81
C VAL A 129 17.06 -25.16 -6.15
N SER A 130 16.59 -26.40 -6.15
CA SER A 130 15.16 -26.71 -6.32
C SER A 130 14.33 -26.06 -5.21
N ALA A 131 13.06 -25.75 -5.50
CA ALA A 131 12.15 -25.15 -4.53
C ALA A 131 11.98 -26.00 -3.26
N GLU A 132 12.05 -27.33 -3.39
CA GLU A 132 11.99 -28.25 -2.25
C GLU A 132 13.23 -28.13 -1.36
N GLU A 133 14.43 -28.08 -1.96
CA GLU A 133 15.68 -27.98 -1.23
C GLU A 133 15.82 -26.61 -0.54
N ALA A 134 15.46 -25.55 -1.26
CA ALA A 134 15.39 -24.19 -0.69
C ALA A 134 14.39 -24.12 0.47
N GLY A 135 13.24 -24.79 0.36
CA GLY A 135 12.25 -24.89 1.43
C GLY A 135 12.78 -25.59 2.69
N LYS A 136 13.56 -26.67 2.51
CA LYS A 136 14.22 -27.37 3.64
C LYS A 136 15.26 -26.49 4.32
N GLN A 137 16.10 -25.81 3.54
CA GLN A 137 17.12 -24.89 4.07
C GLN A 137 16.47 -23.74 4.85
N LEU A 138 15.37 -23.17 4.33
CA LEU A 138 14.63 -22.13 5.02
C LEU A 138 13.98 -22.64 6.32
N ALA A 139 13.41 -23.84 6.32
CA ALA A 139 12.82 -24.43 7.52
C ALA A 139 13.84 -24.64 8.63
N VAL A 140 15.04 -25.12 8.28
CA VAL A 140 16.16 -25.29 9.23
C VAL A 140 16.65 -23.94 9.74
N ALA A 141 16.82 -22.95 8.85
CA ALA A 141 17.23 -21.60 9.24
C ALA A 141 16.21 -20.94 10.18
N LEU A 142 14.91 -21.12 9.93
CA LEU A 142 13.85 -20.61 10.80
C LEU A 142 13.82 -21.33 12.15
N ALA A 143 13.99 -22.65 12.19
CA ALA A 143 14.03 -23.42 13.43
C ALA A 143 15.21 -23.03 14.33
N ASN A 144 16.33 -22.62 13.75
CA ASN A 144 17.52 -22.17 14.46
C ASN A 144 17.55 -20.65 14.71
N SER A 145 16.61 -19.91 14.15
CA SER A 145 16.51 -18.47 14.35
C SER A 145 15.83 -18.14 15.69
N SER A 146 16.03 -16.92 16.17
CA SER A 146 15.27 -16.38 17.32
C SER A 146 13.81 -16.07 17.00
N PHE A 147 13.30 -16.53 15.85
CA PHE A 147 11.94 -16.27 15.40
C PHE A 147 10.93 -16.99 16.30
N SER A 148 10.05 -16.21 16.92
CA SER A 148 8.88 -16.73 17.61
C SER A 148 7.64 -16.59 16.72
N PRO A 149 6.80 -17.63 16.60
CA PRO A 149 5.51 -17.54 15.90
C PRO A 149 4.63 -16.36 16.35
N ALA A 150 4.78 -15.93 17.61
CA ALA A 150 4.07 -14.76 18.15
C ALA A 150 4.44 -13.45 17.41
N TRP A 151 5.68 -13.30 16.96
CA TRP A 151 6.10 -12.14 16.16
C TRP A 151 5.44 -12.13 14.78
N GLY A 152 5.37 -13.29 14.12
CA GLY A 152 4.66 -13.44 12.85
C GLY A 152 3.17 -13.10 12.96
N LEU A 153 2.51 -13.59 14.00
CA LEU A 153 1.10 -13.27 14.29
C LEU A 153 0.92 -11.78 14.62
N GLY A 154 1.85 -11.17 15.38
CA GLY A 154 1.82 -9.74 15.69
C GLY A 154 1.91 -8.86 14.42
N LEU A 155 2.79 -9.21 13.49
CA LEU A 155 2.91 -8.51 12.20
C LEU A 155 1.67 -8.66 11.34
N PHE A 156 1.08 -9.85 11.30
CA PHE A 156 -0.16 -10.10 10.58
C PHE A 156 -1.31 -9.27 11.17
N ALA A 157 -1.48 -9.26 12.49
CA ALA A 157 -2.49 -8.46 13.17
C ALA A 157 -2.29 -6.95 12.94
N PHE A 158 -1.03 -6.49 12.97
CA PHE A 158 -0.68 -5.10 12.67
C PHE A 158 -1.00 -4.73 11.21
N GLY A 159 -0.70 -5.62 10.26
CA GLY A 159 -1.08 -5.46 8.86
C GLY A 159 -2.59 -5.31 8.67
N ILE A 160 -3.40 -6.14 9.36
CA ILE A 160 -4.87 -6.01 9.36
C ILE A 160 -5.30 -4.64 9.91
N LEU A 161 -4.69 -4.19 11.01
CA LEU A 161 -5.00 -2.88 11.60
C LEU A 161 -4.73 -1.74 10.62
N LEU A 162 -3.59 -1.76 9.92
CA LEU A 162 -3.27 -0.75 8.91
C LEU A 162 -4.18 -0.85 7.68
N ALA A 163 -4.58 -2.06 7.27
CA ALA A 163 -5.58 -2.23 6.22
C ALA A 163 -6.93 -1.61 6.63
N GLY A 164 -7.34 -1.79 7.89
CA GLY A 164 -8.51 -1.12 8.46
C GLY A 164 -8.41 0.41 8.40
N LEU A 165 -7.24 0.98 8.73
CA LEU A 165 -7.01 2.43 8.60
C LEU A 165 -7.07 2.89 7.14
N ALA A 166 -6.56 2.12 6.18
CA ALA A 166 -6.64 2.44 4.76
C ALA A 166 -8.11 2.47 4.28
N LEU A 167 -8.92 1.50 4.73
CA LEU A 167 -10.36 1.48 4.44
C LEU A 167 -11.08 2.69 5.03
N LEU A 168 -10.71 3.11 6.25
CA LEU A 168 -11.25 4.32 6.89
C LEU A 168 -10.86 5.60 6.13
N ILE A 169 -9.61 5.73 5.68
CA ILE A 169 -9.17 6.84 4.83
C ILE A 169 -10.02 6.91 3.56
N LEU A 170 -10.20 5.78 2.87
CA LEU A 170 -11.02 5.70 1.67
C LEU A 170 -12.48 6.07 1.96
N PHE A 171 -13.03 5.60 3.08
CA PHE A 171 -14.38 5.93 3.51
C PHE A 171 -14.56 7.42 3.80
N PHE A 172 -13.62 8.04 4.52
CA PHE A 172 -13.68 9.47 4.82
C PHE A 172 -13.52 10.32 3.56
N LEU A 173 -12.64 9.93 2.64
CA LEU A 173 -12.46 10.58 1.35
C LEU A 173 -13.79 10.59 0.56
N VAL A 174 -14.43 9.43 0.41
CA VAL A 174 -15.75 9.34 -0.25
C VAL A 174 -16.81 10.13 0.52
N SER A 175 -16.81 10.05 1.85
CA SER A 175 -17.81 10.70 2.69
C SER A 175 -17.76 12.22 2.65
N ASP A 176 -16.58 12.82 2.48
CA ASP A 176 -16.38 14.26 2.38
C ASP A 176 -16.71 14.77 0.96
N MET A 177 -16.51 13.93 -0.05
CA MET A 177 -16.90 14.24 -1.44
C MET A 177 -18.41 14.15 -1.68
N LEU A 178 -19.20 13.55 -0.79
CA LEU A 178 -20.63 13.30 -0.98
C LEU A 178 -21.52 14.08 0.01
N PRO A 179 -22.83 14.27 -0.29
CA PRO A 179 -23.75 14.98 0.60
C PRO A 179 -23.84 14.34 1.98
N LYS A 180 -23.87 15.15 3.05
CA LYS A 180 -23.85 14.67 4.45
C LYS A 180 -25.06 13.76 4.80
N SER A 181 -26.21 13.99 4.17
CA SER A 181 -27.48 13.32 4.51
C SER A 181 -27.71 11.93 3.89
N ARG A 182 -26.84 11.45 2.99
CA ARG A 182 -27.07 10.21 2.24
C ARG A 182 -26.06 9.11 2.56
N LEU A 183 -26.21 8.45 3.71
CA LEU A 183 -25.33 7.36 4.14
C LEU A 183 -25.30 6.18 3.14
N LEU A 184 -26.46 5.77 2.61
CA LEU A 184 -26.54 4.67 1.65
C LEU A 184 -25.74 4.96 0.37
N THR A 185 -25.85 6.18 -0.16
CA THR A 185 -25.06 6.60 -1.34
C THR A 185 -23.57 6.58 -1.05
N LYS A 186 -23.13 6.99 0.15
CA LYS A 186 -21.72 6.93 0.56
C LYS A 186 -21.21 5.49 0.59
N LEU A 187 -21.98 4.57 1.17
CA LEU A 187 -21.62 3.15 1.23
C LEU A 187 -21.53 2.53 -0.16
N VAL A 188 -22.46 2.84 -1.07
CA VAL A 188 -22.43 2.33 -2.45
C VAL A 188 -21.21 2.86 -3.21
N VAL A 189 -20.93 4.16 -3.15
CA VAL A 189 -19.76 4.76 -3.83
C VAL A 189 -18.46 4.24 -3.24
N TRP A 190 -18.40 4.10 -1.91
CA TRP A 190 -17.24 3.53 -1.22
C TRP A 190 -17.02 2.08 -1.60
N ALA A 191 -18.07 1.25 -1.63
CA ALA A 191 -17.98 -0.14 -2.04
C ALA A 191 -17.54 -0.28 -3.50
N ALA A 192 -18.04 0.57 -4.41
CA ALA A 192 -17.61 0.60 -5.81
C ALA A 192 -16.13 0.97 -5.94
N ALA A 193 -15.69 2.05 -5.26
CA ALA A 193 -14.29 2.46 -5.25
C ALA A 193 -13.38 1.38 -4.66
N LEU A 194 -13.81 0.73 -3.58
CA LEU A 194 -13.09 -0.38 -2.96
C LEU A 194 -12.97 -1.59 -3.88
N LEU A 195 -14.07 -2.03 -4.49
CA LEU A 195 -14.07 -3.16 -5.43
C LEU A 195 -13.14 -2.90 -6.61
N ILE A 196 -13.16 -1.69 -7.17
CA ILE A 196 -12.27 -1.33 -8.28
C ILE A 196 -10.81 -1.31 -7.80
N TRP A 197 -10.52 -0.72 -6.64
CA TRP A 197 -9.17 -0.70 -6.08
C TRP A 197 -8.63 -2.10 -5.80
N LEU A 198 -9.45 -3.00 -5.24
CA LEU A 198 -9.08 -4.39 -4.99
C LEU A 198 -8.83 -5.15 -6.29
N ASN A 199 -9.67 -4.98 -7.31
CA ASN A 199 -9.46 -5.63 -8.61
C ASN A 199 -8.19 -5.13 -9.31
N LEU A 200 -7.94 -3.83 -9.30
CA LEU A 200 -6.70 -3.24 -9.82
C LEU A 200 -5.49 -3.80 -9.07
N SER A 201 -5.59 -3.96 -7.75
CA SER A 201 -4.53 -4.53 -6.92
C SER A 201 -4.34 -6.04 -7.12
N ALA A 202 -5.40 -6.79 -7.43
CA ALA A 202 -5.35 -8.24 -7.64
C ALA A 202 -4.80 -8.63 -9.03
N VAL A 203 -5.14 -7.86 -10.07
CA VAL A 203 -4.54 -7.98 -11.42
C VAL A 203 -3.03 -7.70 -11.38
N ILE A 204 -2.53 -7.06 -10.32
CA ILE A 204 -1.12 -6.70 -10.17
C ILE A 204 -0.27 -7.82 -9.54
N VAL A 205 -0.85 -8.67 -8.69
CA VAL A 205 -0.13 -9.78 -8.02
C VAL A 205 0.03 -10.99 -8.96
N SER A 206 -0.65 -11.00 -10.12
CA SER A 206 -0.74 -12.14 -11.04
C SER A 206 0.24 -12.11 -12.23
N PHE A 207 1.23 -11.20 -12.24
CA PHE A 207 2.28 -11.09 -13.27
C PHE A 207 3.68 -11.08 -12.67
#